data_AF-A0A3S4HU12-F1
#
_entry.id   AF-A0A3S4HU12-F1
#
_cell.length_a   1.000
_cell.length_b   1.000
_cell.length_c   1.000
_cell.angle_alpha   90.00
_cell.angle_beta   90.00
_cell.angle_gamma   90.00
#
_symmetry.space_group_name_H-M   'P 1'
#
loop_
_entity.id
_entity.type
_entity.pdbx_description
1 polymer ?
#
loop_
_entity_poly.entity_id
_entity_poly.type
_entity_poly.pdbx_seq_one_letter_code
_entity_poly.pdbx_strand_id
1 'polypeptide(L)'
;MPLTLSNLGVDMLNGRISLSALRFPQHDAAVLKLDNVDLSALFTVLKPKQFAMSGRVDGELPLYLNHPKWLVRNGWIANAGTLTLRLDKDMADAIASNNLATGAAIDWLRYMEINRSQARVDLDNLGELSLHAKIDGVNPLKSAKREVILNYSHQENVFQLWRSLRFGDNLQEWLEQALAEPGEQP
;
A
#
# COMPACT_ATOMS: atom_id res chain seq x y z
N MET A 1 -21.68 -29.38 7.14
CA MET A 1 -21.28 -28.71 8.39
C MET A 1 -20.68 -27.36 8.03
N PRO A 2 -21.09 -26.26 8.67
CA PRO A 2 -20.49 -24.95 8.39
C PRO A 2 -19.07 -24.89 8.94
N LEU A 3 -18.09 -24.56 8.09
CA LEU A 3 -16.70 -24.37 8.50
C LEU A 3 -16.55 -22.97 9.08
N THR A 4 -16.03 -22.84 10.30
CA THR A 4 -15.72 -21.54 10.91
C THR A 4 -14.24 -21.49 11.26
N LEU A 5 -13.55 -20.49 10.69
CA LEU A 5 -12.16 -20.19 11.00
C LEU A 5 -12.15 -18.92 11.85
N SER A 6 -11.57 -18.96 13.05
CA SER A 6 -11.58 -17.85 14.00
C SER A 6 -10.24 -17.73 14.72
N ASN A 7 -9.99 -16.59 15.37
CA ASN A 7 -8.72 -16.30 16.07
C ASN A 7 -7.47 -16.38 15.19
N LEU A 8 -7.59 -16.01 13.92
CA LEU A 8 -6.43 -15.86 13.06
C LEU A 8 -5.81 -14.49 13.32
N GLY A 9 -4.90 -14.42 14.28
CA GLY A 9 -4.09 -13.24 14.55
C GLY A 9 -2.62 -13.60 14.38
N VAL A 10 -1.88 -12.77 13.65
CA VAL A 10 -0.44 -12.89 13.50
C VAL A 10 0.19 -11.54 13.82
N ASP A 11 1.21 -11.56 14.67
CA ASP A 11 2.03 -10.38 14.89
C ASP A 11 3.01 -10.26 13.70
N MET A 12 2.85 -9.20 12.91
CA MET A 12 3.61 -8.95 11.69
C MET A 12 3.77 -7.45 11.52
N LEU A 13 4.84 -7.01 10.86
CA LEU A 13 5.13 -5.58 10.62
C LEU A 13 5.11 -4.77 11.93
N ASN A 14 5.68 -5.30 13.02
CA ASN A 14 5.74 -4.68 14.35
C ASN A 14 4.36 -4.27 14.94
N GLY A 15 3.28 -4.85 14.44
CA GLY A 15 1.92 -4.68 14.93
C GLY A 15 1.18 -6.02 14.87
N ARG A 16 -0.16 -5.95 14.89
CA ARG A 16 -1.01 -7.13 14.83
C ARG A 16 -1.95 -7.06 13.65
N ILE A 17 -2.00 -8.15 12.90
CA ILE A 17 -2.98 -8.35 11.83
C ILE A 17 -3.88 -9.49 12.27
N SER A 18 -5.20 -9.26 12.24
CA SER A 18 -6.16 -10.28 12.64
C SER A 18 -7.33 -10.36 11.67
N LEU A 19 -7.90 -11.55 11.52
CA LEU A 19 -9.08 -11.77 10.70
C LEU A 19 -10.27 -12.12 11.61
N SER A 20 -11.40 -11.44 11.41
CA SER A 20 -12.65 -11.83 12.06
C SER A 20 -13.08 -13.23 11.62
N ALA A 21 -14.02 -13.85 12.35
CA ALA A 21 -14.42 -15.21 12.07
C ALA A 21 -14.95 -15.38 10.64
N LEU A 22 -14.23 -16.17 9.83
CA LEU A 22 -14.64 -16.53 8.48
C LEU A 22 -15.53 -17.77 8.54
N ARG A 23 -16.79 -17.63 8.13
CA ARG A 23 -17.79 -18.71 8.12
C ARG A 23 -18.09 -19.12 6.68
N PHE A 24 -18.20 -20.42 6.42
CA PHE A 24 -18.60 -20.95 5.10
C PHE A 24 -19.95 -21.67 5.16
N PRO A 25 -20.86 -21.42 4.19
CA PRO A 25 -20.78 -20.39 3.16
C PRO A 25 -20.76 -18.97 3.77
N GLN A 26 -20.01 -18.06 3.13
CA GLN A 26 -19.80 -16.71 3.63
C GLN A 26 -21.06 -15.86 3.46
N HIS A 27 -21.71 -15.55 4.58
CA HIS A 27 -22.85 -14.62 4.62
C HIS A 27 -22.42 -13.19 4.94
N ASP A 28 -21.39 -13.02 5.77
CA ASP A 28 -20.83 -11.73 6.20
C ASP A 28 -19.36 -11.59 5.77
N ALA A 29 -18.91 -10.35 5.56
CA ALA A 29 -17.52 -10.07 5.24
C ALA A 29 -16.60 -10.51 6.39
N ALA A 30 -15.48 -11.17 6.07
CA ALA A 30 -14.44 -11.44 7.04
C ALA A 30 -13.54 -10.20 7.11
N VAL A 31 -13.49 -9.53 8.25
CA VAL A 31 -12.81 -8.24 8.38
C VAL A 31 -11.35 -8.49 8.76
N LEU A 32 -10.44 -8.10 7.88
CA LEU A 32 -9.02 -8.05 8.21
C LEU A 32 -8.74 -6.75 8.95
N LYS A 33 -8.40 -6.85 10.22
CA LYS A 33 -8.07 -5.74 11.09
C LYS A 33 -6.57 -5.56 11.20
N LEU A 34 -6.12 -4.34 10.96
CA LEU A 34 -4.76 -3.85 11.17
C LEU A 34 -4.76 -3.09 12.50
N ASP A 35 -3.94 -3.52 13.44
CA ASP A 35 -3.79 -2.90 14.75
C ASP A 35 -2.32 -2.49 14.95
N ASN A 36 -2.09 -1.19 14.93
CA ASN A 36 -0.83 -0.52 15.21
C ASN A 36 0.33 -1.01 14.33
N VAL A 37 0.05 -1.24 13.05
CA VAL A 37 0.97 -1.81 12.04
C VAL A 37 2.00 -0.76 11.61
N ASP A 38 3.28 -1.14 11.60
CA ASP A 38 4.38 -0.26 11.23
C ASP A 38 4.60 -0.23 9.72
N LEU A 39 4.31 0.92 9.11
CA LEU A 39 4.53 1.14 7.68
C LEU A 39 6.01 1.08 7.31
N SER A 40 6.93 1.40 8.21
CA SER A 40 8.36 1.31 7.92
C SER A 40 8.79 -0.12 7.62
N ALA A 41 8.24 -1.10 8.35
CA ALA A 41 8.49 -2.51 8.07
C ALA A 41 8.02 -2.90 6.66
N LEU A 42 6.84 -2.40 6.23
CA LEU A 42 6.30 -2.66 4.90
C LEU A 42 7.16 -2.03 3.80
N PHE A 43 7.53 -0.75 3.92
CA PHE A 43 8.35 -0.06 2.93
C PHE A 43 9.78 -0.61 2.84
N THR A 44 10.31 -1.18 3.94
CA THR A 44 11.62 -1.86 3.92
C THR A 44 11.60 -3.12 3.05
N VAL A 45 10.47 -3.83 3.01
CA VAL A 45 10.29 -5.03 2.18
C VAL A 45 10.01 -4.66 0.73
N LEU A 46 9.07 -3.74 0.49
CA LEU A 46 8.64 -3.38 -0.86
C LEU A 46 9.64 -2.49 -1.61
N LYS A 47 10.48 -1.74 -0.89
CA LYS A 47 11.48 -0.79 -1.43
C LYS A 47 10.98 0.02 -2.64
N PRO A 48 9.84 0.73 -2.53
CA PRO A 48 9.38 1.58 -3.62
C PRO A 48 10.41 2.69 -3.87
N LYS A 49 10.77 2.90 -5.15
CA LYS A 49 11.81 3.87 -5.53
C LYS A 49 11.38 5.34 -5.39
N GLN A 50 10.08 5.60 -5.32
CA GLN A 50 9.52 6.93 -5.54
C GLN A 50 9.29 7.72 -4.24
N PHE A 51 9.00 7.03 -3.13
CA PHE A 51 8.74 7.64 -1.83
C PHE A 51 8.87 6.62 -0.70
N ALA A 52 9.07 7.10 0.52
CA ALA A 52 9.10 6.30 1.73
C ALA A 52 8.11 6.89 2.75
N MET A 53 7.41 6.00 3.47
CA MET A 53 6.55 6.36 4.59
C MET A 53 6.96 5.64 5.86
N SER A 54 6.81 6.31 7.00
CA SER A 54 7.05 5.74 8.32
C SER A 54 5.96 6.14 9.30
N GLY A 55 5.83 5.36 10.37
CA GLY A 55 4.80 5.52 11.39
C GLY A 55 3.81 4.36 11.37
N ARG A 56 2.81 4.44 12.25
CA ARG A 56 1.88 3.34 12.49
C ARG A 56 0.50 3.62 11.94
N VAL A 57 -0.20 2.57 11.53
CA VAL A 57 -1.56 2.64 11.00
C VAL A 57 -2.47 1.60 11.61
N ASP A 58 -3.74 1.97 11.69
CA ASP A 58 -4.87 1.10 11.96
C ASP A 58 -5.75 1.00 10.73
N GLY A 59 -6.56 -0.05 10.64
CA GLY A 59 -7.49 -0.18 9.54
C GLY A 59 -8.33 -1.43 9.60
N GLU A 60 -9.36 -1.44 8.78
CA GLU A 60 -10.22 -2.59 8.59
C GLU A 60 -10.50 -2.77 7.10
N LEU A 61 -10.25 -3.98 6.59
CA LEU A 61 -10.45 -4.36 5.21
C LEU A 61 -11.48 -5.50 5.18
N PRO A 62 -12.77 -5.22 4.92
CA PRO A 62 -13.79 -6.24 4.81
C PRO A 62 -13.54 -7.12 3.57
N LEU A 63 -13.24 -8.39 3.79
CA LEU A 63 -12.93 -9.37 2.75
C LEU A 63 -14.17 -10.15 2.33
N TYR A 64 -14.39 -10.25 1.03
CA TYR A 64 -15.47 -10.99 0.40
C TYR A 64 -14.89 -12.05 -0.54
N LEU A 65 -14.90 -13.32 -0.12
CA LEU A 65 -14.32 -14.42 -0.91
C LEU A 65 -15.30 -14.98 -1.94
N ASN A 66 -16.61 -14.85 -1.67
CA ASN A 66 -17.67 -15.38 -2.53
C ASN A 66 -18.42 -14.30 -3.33
N HIS A 67 -18.00 -13.04 -3.25
CA HIS A 67 -18.72 -11.95 -3.91
C HIS A 67 -18.29 -11.82 -5.38
N PRO A 68 -19.24 -11.70 -6.33
CA PRO A 68 -18.94 -11.77 -7.78
C PRO A 68 -18.17 -10.57 -8.33
N LYS A 69 -17.95 -9.52 -7.54
CA LYS A 69 -17.31 -8.27 -7.96
C LYS A 69 -16.18 -7.78 -7.06
N TRP A 70 -16.23 -8.07 -5.77
CA TRP A 70 -15.39 -7.38 -4.79
C TRP A 70 -14.65 -8.41 -3.96
N LEU A 71 -13.37 -8.17 -3.73
CA LEU A 71 -12.57 -8.88 -2.73
C LEU A 71 -12.44 -8.04 -1.47
N VAL A 72 -12.29 -6.72 -1.60
CA VAL A 72 -12.39 -5.75 -0.52
C VAL A 72 -13.38 -4.67 -0.91
N ARG A 73 -14.28 -4.31 0.00
CA ARG A 73 -15.19 -3.19 -0.23
C ARG A 73 -15.36 -2.34 1.02
N ASN A 74 -15.26 -1.02 0.86
CA ASN A 74 -15.31 -0.02 1.91
C ASN A 74 -14.26 -0.26 3.01
N GLY A 75 -13.07 -0.73 2.62
CA GLY A 75 -11.96 -0.80 3.53
C GLY A 75 -11.49 0.60 3.93
N TRP A 76 -10.90 0.73 5.11
CA TRP A 76 -10.30 1.97 5.56
C TRP A 76 -8.97 1.75 6.26
N ILE A 77 -8.08 2.73 6.15
CA ILE A 77 -6.80 2.79 6.84
C ILE A 77 -6.62 4.22 7.36
N ALA A 78 -6.15 4.38 8.59
CA ALA A 78 -5.85 5.67 9.18
C ALA A 78 -4.55 5.63 9.99
N ASN A 79 -3.95 6.79 10.22
CA ASN A 79 -2.75 6.88 11.04
C ASN A 79 -3.04 6.64 12.53
N ALA A 80 -2.23 5.78 13.14
CA ALA A 80 -2.14 5.55 14.57
C ALA A 80 -0.96 6.37 15.12
N GLY A 81 -1.19 7.67 15.35
CA GLY A 81 -0.14 8.62 15.70
C GLY A 81 0.47 9.31 14.47
N THR A 82 1.64 9.93 14.62
CA THR A 82 2.25 10.72 13.53
C THR A 82 2.83 9.81 12.45
N LEU A 83 2.60 10.14 11.18
CA LEU A 83 3.33 9.55 10.06
C LEU A 83 4.36 10.52 9.51
N THR A 84 5.36 10.00 8.82
CA THR A 84 6.29 10.80 8.04
C THR A 84 6.27 10.32 6.59
N LEU A 85 6.19 11.25 5.65
CA LEU A 85 6.33 11.00 4.22
C LEU A 85 7.62 11.66 3.73
N ARG A 86 8.38 10.92 2.94
CA ARG A 86 9.58 11.40 2.25
C ARG A 86 9.49 11.04 0.78
N LEU A 87 9.63 12.01 -0.10
CA LEU A 87 9.78 11.73 -1.53
C LEU A 87 11.26 11.47 -1.86
N ASP A 88 11.49 10.60 -2.84
CA ASP A 88 12.82 10.41 -3.38
C ASP A 88 13.32 11.71 -4.06
N LYS A 89 14.64 11.92 -4.04
CA LYS A 89 15.25 13.13 -4.59
C LYS A 89 14.96 13.31 -6.08
N ASP A 90 15.11 12.25 -6.88
CA ASP A 90 14.96 12.32 -8.32
C ASP A 90 13.51 12.58 -8.69
N MET A 91 12.57 11.94 -7.97
CA MET A 91 11.14 12.19 -8.14
C MET A 91 10.77 13.63 -7.76
N ALA A 92 11.26 14.12 -6.62
CA ALA A 92 11.01 15.49 -6.21
C ALA A 92 11.58 16.51 -7.19
N ASP A 93 12.77 16.26 -7.74
CA ASP A 93 13.44 17.12 -8.73
C ASP A 93 12.71 17.06 -10.09
N ALA A 94 12.21 15.90 -10.51
CA ALA A 94 11.40 15.73 -11.71
C ALA A 94 10.06 16.49 -11.63
N ILE A 95 9.36 16.41 -10.49
CA ILE A 95 8.11 17.16 -10.28
C ILE A 95 8.40 18.66 -10.24
N ALA A 96 9.48 19.08 -9.55
CA ALA A 96 9.86 20.50 -9.44
C ALA A 96 10.24 21.14 -10.78
N SER A 97 10.91 20.39 -11.66
CA SER A 97 11.33 20.89 -12.98
C SER A 97 10.17 21.03 -13.98
N ASN A 98 9.13 20.20 -13.86
CA ASN A 98 7.99 20.21 -14.79
C ASN A 98 6.96 21.33 -14.52
N ASN A 99 7.07 22.07 -13.40
CA ASN A 99 6.07 23.08 -13.02
C ASN A 99 6.72 24.36 -12.46
N LEU A 100 7.29 25.16 -13.36
CA LEU A 100 7.99 26.43 -13.06
C LEU A 100 7.10 27.47 -12.34
N ALA A 101 5.77 27.37 -12.43
CA ALA A 101 4.83 28.25 -11.71
C ALA A 101 4.60 27.83 -10.24
N THR A 102 5.11 26.67 -9.80
CA THR A 102 4.78 26.06 -8.49
C THR A 102 5.96 25.41 -7.76
N GLY A 103 7.21 25.75 -8.10
CA GLY A 103 8.41 25.17 -7.45
C GLY A 103 8.43 25.32 -5.91
N ALA A 104 7.80 26.38 -5.37
CA ALA A 104 7.66 26.60 -3.93
C ALA A 104 6.55 25.78 -3.27
N ALA A 105 5.56 25.28 -4.03
CA ALA A 105 4.67 24.25 -3.52
C ALA A 105 5.49 22.99 -3.39
N ILE A 106 5.87 22.30 -4.47
CA ILE A 106 6.43 20.92 -4.51
C ILE A 106 7.56 20.61 -3.50
N ASP A 107 8.40 21.58 -3.15
CA ASP A 107 9.38 21.46 -2.05
C ASP A 107 8.76 20.99 -0.71
N TRP A 108 7.49 21.31 -0.46
CA TRP A 108 6.73 20.88 0.71
C TRP A 108 6.51 19.36 0.81
N LEU A 109 6.48 18.64 -0.31
CA LEU A 109 6.20 17.20 -0.36
C LEU A 109 7.48 16.38 -0.13
N ARG A 110 8.67 16.98 -0.31
CA ARG A 110 9.95 16.32 -0.07
C ARG A 110 10.01 15.68 1.31
N TYR A 111 9.45 16.36 2.30
CA TYR A 111 9.32 15.88 3.67
C TYR A 111 8.05 16.43 4.30
N MET A 112 7.20 15.55 4.83
CA MET A 112 5.97 15.95 5.50
C MET A 112 5.77 15.14 6.78
N GLU A 113 5.49 15.83 7.87
CA GLU A 113 4.93 15.23 9.09
C GLU A 113 3.42 15.24 8.97
N ILE A 114 2.82 14.06 9.01
CA ILE A 114 1.39 13.86 8.82
C ILE A 114 0.77 13.67 10.21
N ASN A 115 -0.14 14.58 10.55
CA ASN A 115 -0.87 14.54 11.81
C ASN A 115 -2.17 13.74 11.67
N ARG A 116 -2.77 13.75 10.48
CA ARG A 116 -3.98 13.00 10.17
C ARG A 116 -3.93 12.49 8.74
N SER A 117 -4.23 11.22 8.56
CA SER A 117 -4.47 10.61 7.27
C SER A 117 -5.58 9.58 7.39
N GLN A 118 -6.47 9.60 6.41
CA GLN A 118 -7.49 8.57 6.24
C GLN A 118 -7.52 8.15 4.78
N ALA A 119 -7.61 6.85 4.54
CA ALA A 119 -7.71 6.27 3.22
C ALA A 119 -8.90 5.33 3.15
N ARG A 120 -9.59 5.32 2.02
CA ARG A 120 -10.54 4.28 1.62
C ARG A 120 -9.90 3.37 0.61
N VAL A 121 -10.18 2.07 0.74
CA VAL A 121 -9.60 1.01 -0.08
C VAL A 121 -10.71 0.10 -0.58
N ASP A 122 -10.77 -0.06 -1.90
CA ASP A 122 -11.59 -1.07 -2.56
C ASP A 122 -10.67 -1.96 -3.43
N LEU A 123 -11.02 -3.23 -3.55
CA LEU A 123 -10.34 -4.19 -4.41
C LEU A 123 -11.37 -5.06 -5.09
N ASP A 124 -11.36 -5.07 -6.41
CA ASP A 124 -12.26 -5.92 -7.18
C ASP A 124 -11.70 -7.35 -7.36
N ASN A 125 -12.50 -8.23 -7.97
CA ASN A 125 -12.09 -9.62 -8.24
C ASN A 125 -11.14 -9.78 -9.44
N LEU A 126 -10.87 -8.73 -10.21
CA LEU A 126 -9.85 -8.69 -11.26
C LEU A 126 -8.48 -8.24 -10.70
N GLY A 127 -8.44 -7.88 -9.41
CA GLY A 127 -7.26 -7.40 -8.73
C GLY A 127 -7.02 -5.91 -8.92
N GLU A 128 -7.99 -5.14 -9.38
CA GLU A 128 -7.92 -3.70 -9.46
C GLU A 128 -8.20 -3.07 -8.09
N LEU A 129 -7.15 -2.51 -7.51
CA LEU A 129 -7.18 -1.78 -6.25
C LEU A 129 -7.44 -0.31 -6.55
N SER A 130 -8.41 0.31 -5.85
CA SER A 130 -8.55 1.76 -5.79
C SER A 130 -8.33 2.24 -4.35
N LEU A 131 -7.55 3.32 -4.23
CA LEU A 131 -7.24 3.95 -2.95
C LEU A 131 -7.49 5.45 -3.06
N HIS A 132 -8.28 5.98 -2.13
CA HIS A 132 -8.52 7.41 -1.99
C HIS A 132 -8.13 7.87 -0.60
N ALA A 133 -7.13 8.74 -0.49
CA ALA A 133 -6.62 9.24 0.77
C ALA A 133 -6.76 10.75 0.90
N LYS A 134 -7.09 11.20 2.11
CA LYS A 134 -6.94 12.58 2.54
C LYS A 134 -5.87 12.64 3.62
N ILE A 135 -4.89 13.50 3.43
CA ILE A 135 -3.70 13.63 4.27
C ILE A 135 -3.57 15.10 4.67
N ASP A 136 -3.56 15.34 5.98
CA ASP A 136 -3.35 16.64 6.61
C ASP A 136 -2.01 16.60 7.35
N GLY A 137 -1.07 17.44 6.92
CA GLY A 137 0.30 17.45 7.44
C GLY A 137 0.94 18.83 7.44
N VAL A 138 2.20 18.86 7.87
CA VAL A 138 3.03 20.07 7.93
C VAL A 138 4.41 19.78 7.37
N ASN A 139 5.01 20.77 6.72
CA ASN A 139 6.44 20.72 6.38
C ASN A 139 7.22 21.57 7.40
N PRO A 140 8.01 20.96 8.30
CA PRO A 140 8.78 21.68 9.32
C PRO A 140 10.08 22.32 8.80
N LEU A 141 10.53 21.98 7.57
CA LEU A 141 11.82 22.41 7.01
C LEU A 141 11.79 23.82 6.41
N LYS A 142 10.64 24.49 6.39
CA LYS A 142 10.50 25.88 5.91
C LYS A 142 10.11 26.79 7.09
N SER A 143 10.69 28.00 7.12
CA SER A 143 10.61 28.96 8.24
C SER A 143 9.21 29.40 8.66
N ALA A 144 8.18 29.08 7.88
CA ALA A 144 6.79 29.12 8.28
C ALA A 144 6.23 27.70 8.17
N LYS A 145 5.88 27.07 9.30
CA LYS A 145 5.19 25.76 9.33
C LYS A 145 3.95 25.86 8.44
N ARG A 146 4.04 25.30 7.24
CA ARG A 146 2.96 25.40 6.25
C ARG A 146 2.09 24.16 6.35
N GLU A 147 0.80 24.36 6.60
CA GLU A 147 -0.19 23.30 6.54
C GLU A 147 -0.35 22.81 5.11
N VAL A 148 -0.42 21.49 4.97
CA VAL A 148 -0.51 20.77 3.71
C VAL A 148 -1.73 19.87 3.76
N ILE A 149 -2.66 20.08 2.82
CA ILE A 149 -3.79 19.18 2.60
C ILE A 149 -3.59 18.52 1.24
N LEU A 150 -3.37 17.21 1.26
CA LEU A 150 -3.19 16.39 0.07
C LEU A 150 -4.36 15.43 -0.08
N ASN A 151 -5.05 15.53 -1.21
CA ASN A 151 -6.03 14.52 -1.63
C ASN A 151 -5.36 13.66 -2.69
N TYR A 152 -5.21 12.38 -2.38
CA TYR A 152 -4.49 11.43 -3.22
C TYR A 152 -5.44 10.34 -3.70
N SER A 153 -5.32 9.97 -4.97
CA SER A 153 -6.05 8.89 -5.60
C SER A 153 -5.07 7.99 -6.31
N HIS A 154 -5.15 6.69 -6.06
CA HIS A 154 -4.29 5.69 -6.68
C HIS A 154 -5.13 4.53 -7.18
N GLN A 155 -4.73 3.97 -8.31
CA GLN A 155 -5.39 2.83 -8.91
C GLN A 155 -4.33 1.92 -9.51
N GLU A 156 -4.40 0.64 -9.18
CA GLU A 156 -3.35 -0.30 -9.55
C GLU A 156 -3.87 -1.73 -9.59
N ASN A 157 -3.40 -2.53 -10.56
CA ASN A 157 -3.71 -3.95 -10.57
C ASN A 157 -2.71 -4.72 -9.68
N VAL A 158 -3.11 -4.99 -8.44
CA VAL A 158 -2.25 -5.68 -7.48
C VAL A 158 -1.94 -7.11 -7.93
N PHE A 159 -2.82 -7.81 -8.65
CA PHE A 159 -2.48 -9.14 -9.16
C PHE A 159 -1.39 -9.13 -10.23
N GLN A 160 -1.28 -8.05 -11.03
CA GLN A 160 -0.16 -7.84 -11.94
C GLN A 160 1.13 -7.53 -11.18
N LEU A 161 1.06 -6.67 -10.16
CA LEU A 161 2.23 -6.38 -9.31
C LEU A 161 2.79 -7.63 -8.62
N TRP A 162 1.94 -8.43 -8.01
CA TRP A 162 2.38 -9.64 -7.31
C TRP A 162 2.98 -10.66 -8.27
N ARG A 163 2.54 -10.67 -9.54
CA ARG A 163 3.20 -11.44 -10.59
C ARG A 163 4.58 -10.85 -10.90
N SER A 164 4.71 -9.54 -11.13
CA SER A 164 5.99 -8.92 -11.46
C SER A 164 7.04 -9.03 -10.36
N LEU A 165 6.64 -8.94 -9.09
CA LEU A 165 7.54 -9.15 -7.94
C LEU A 165 8.12 -10.57 -7.93
N ARG A 166 7.25 -11.58 -8.09
CA ARG A 166 7.68 -12.99 -8.20
C ARG A 166 8.55 -13.24 -9.43
N PHE A 167 8.30 -12.55 -10.54
CA PHE A 167 9.16 -12.63 -11.71
C PHE A 167 10.53 -11.97 -11.49
N GLY A 168 10.61 -10.90 -10.69
CA GLY A 168 11.88 -10.26 -10.33
C GLY A 168 12.76 -11.16 -9.47
N ASP A 169 12.15 -11.84 -8.50
CA ASP A 169 12.86 -12.78 -7.61
C ASP A 169 13.27 -14.08 -8.34
N ASN A 170 12.49 -14.55 -9.31
CA ASN A 170 12.75 -15.78 -10.07
C ASN A 170 13.42 -15.53 -11.44
N LEU A 171 13.90 -14.30 -11.71
CA LEU A 171 14.50 -13.96 -13.01
C LEU A 171 15.69 -14.88 -13.33
N GLN A 172 16.48 -15.24 -12.33
CA GLN A 172 17.65 -16.10 -12.50
C GLN A 172 17.26 -17.53 -12.90
N GLU A 173 16.24 -18.12 -12.25
CA GLU A 173 15.72 -19.45 -12.61
C GLU A 173 15.11 -19.46 -14.02
N TRP A 174 14.40 -18.39 -14.41
CA TRP A 174 13.85 -18.27 -15.76
C TRP A 174 14.94 -18.05 -16.82
N LEU A 175 15.98 -17.27 -16.54
CA LEU A 175 17.11 -17.08 -17.45
C LEU A 175 17.87 -18.40 -17.64
N GLU A 176 18.07 -19.16 -16.56
CA GLU A 176 18.70 -20.48 -16.60
C GLU A 176 17.87 -21.47 -17.43
N GLN A 177 16.54 -21.47 -17.32
CA GLN A 177 15.67 -22.29 -18.16
C GLN A 177 15.67 -21.85 -19.62
N ALA A 178 15.60 -20.55 -19.91
CA ALA A 178 15.59 -20.01 -21.27
C ALA A 178 16.93 -20.22 -22.00
N LEU A 179 18.05 -20.27 -21.26
CA LEU A 179 19.37 -20.57 -21.80
C LEU A 179 19.69 -22.06 -21.82
N ALA A 180 18.95 -22.89 -21.05
CA ALA A 180 19.05 -24.35 -21.07
C ALA A 180 18.35 -25.02 -22.25
N GLU A 181 17.66 -24.26 -23.12
CA GLU A 181 17.24 -24.72 -24.44
C GLU A 181 18.16 -24.20 -25.59
N PRO A 182 19.36 -24.78 -25.80
CA PRO A 182 20.00 -24.79 -27.10
C PRO A 182 19.74 -26.12 -27.82
N GLY A 183 18.81 -26.06 -28.79
CA GLY A 183 18.79 -26.82 -30.05
C GLY A 183 19.05 -28.33 -30.05
N GLU A 184 17.98 -29.12 -30.21
CA GLU A 184 18.04 -30.38 -30.94
C GLU A 184 17.23 -30.22 -32.24
N GLN A 185 17.93 -29.81 -33.30
CA GLN A 185 17.50 -30.03 -34.69
C GLN A 185 18.02 -31.40 -35.14
N PRO A 186 17.22 -32.26 -35.77
CA PRO A 186 17.73 -33.20 -36.76
C PRO A 186 17.99 -32.51 -38.10
#